data_AF-A0A3M1W6W2-F1
#
_entry.id   AF-A0A3M1W6W2-F1
#
_cell.length_a   1.000
_cell.length_b   1.000
_cell.length_c   1.000
_cell.angle_alpha   90.00
_cell.angle_beta   90.00
_cell.angle_gamma   90.00
#
_symmetry.space_group_name_H-M   'P 1'
#
loop_
_entity.id
_entity.type
_entity.pdbx_description
1 polymer ?
#
loop_
_entity_poly.entity_id
_entity_poly.type
_entity_poly.pdbx_seq_one_letter_code
_entity_poly.pdbx_strand_id
1 'polypeptide(L)' 'HAGRIYLAKDAVSRGEQVRAMYPRLEEWLELKARIDPQWHFRSHLSQRLGWHHE' A
#
# COMPACT_ATOMS: atom_id res chain seq x y z
N HIS A 1 15.53 11.63 8.93
CA HIS A 1 15.22 12.02 7.54
C HIS A 1 13.92 11.35 7.08
N ALA A 2 13.10 12.04 6.28
CA ALA A 2 11.83 11.53 5.74
C ALA A 2 12.04 10.86 4.37
N GLY A 3 12.49 9.60 4.39
CA GLY A 3 12.76 8.82 3.19
C GLY A 3 11.58 7.95 2.75
N ARG A 4 11.74 7.31 1.61
CA ARG A 4 10.85 6.25 1.12
C ARG A 4 11.65 5.10 0.52
N ILE A 5 11.10 3.90 0.61
CA ILE A 5 11.66 2.71 -0.05
C ILE A 5 11.15 2.60 -1.49
N TYR A 6 11.89 1.90 -2.33
CA TYR A 6 11.41 1.54 -3.66
C TYR A 6 10.72 0.19 -3.60
N LEU A 7 9.40 0.17 -3.76
CA LEU A 7 8.59 -1.06 -3.63
C LEU A 7 9.02 -2.18 -4.59
N ALA A 8 9.52 -1.87 -5.78
CA ALA A 8 9.98 -2.90 -6.71
C ALA A 8 11.25 -3.64 -6.23
N LYS A 9 11.95 -3.10 -5.24
CA LYS A 9 13.11 -3.73 -4.59
C LYS A 9 12.81 -4.20 -3.17
N ASP A 10 11.58 -4.00 -2.69
CA ASP A 10 11.20 -4.35 -1.32
C ASP A 10 10.50 -5.72 -1.28
N ALA A 11 10.99 -6.59 -0.41
CA ALA A 11 10.40 -7.89 -0.14
C ALA A 11 10.00 -8.09 1.34
N VAL A 12 10.41 -7.20 2.25
CA VAL A 12 10.41 -7.49 3.70
C VAL A 12 9.79 -6.41 4.59
N SER A 13 9.52 -5.21 4.07
CA SER A 13 8.99 -4.11 4.88
C SER A 13 7.61 -4.40 5.48
N ARG A 14 7.33 -3.86 6.66
CA ARG A 14 5.99 -3.96 7.28
C ARG A 14 5.09 -2.83 6.81
N GLY A 15 3.77 -3.06 6.75
CA GLY A 15 2.79 -2.07 6.33
C GLY A 15 2.91 -0.74 7.08
N GLU A 16 3.07 -0.77 8.40
CA GLU A 16 3.24 0.42 9.24
C GLU A 16 4.46 1.27 8.87
N GLN A 17 5.59 0.62 8.56
CA GLN A 17 6.83 1.31 8.17
C GLN A 17 6.64 2.01 6.82
N VAL A 18 5.98 1.34 5.86
CA VAL A 18 5.72 1.91 4.54
C VAL A 18 4.70 3.04 4.64
N ARG A 19 3.66 2.93 5.49
CA ARG A 19 2.65 3.99 5.67
C ARG A 19 3.28 5.32 6.10
N ALA A 20 4.28 5.29 6.98
CA ALA A 20 5.02 6.49 7.38
C ALA A 20 5.82 7.15 6.24
N MET A 21 6.21 6.39 5.21
CA MET A 21 6.99 6.87 4.05
C MET A 21 6.12 7.45 2.93
N TYR A 22 4.82 7.13 2.92
CA TYR A 22 3.86 7.48 1.88
C TYR A 22 2.68 8.27 2.48
N PRO A 23 2.85 9.59 2.74
CA PRO A 23 1.84 10.40 3.44
C PRO A 23 0.51 10.55 2.69
N ARG A 24 0.48 10.28 1.38
CA ARG A 24 -0.73 10.28 0.53
C ARG A 24 -1.30 8.87 0.28
N LEU A 25 -0.88 7.88 1.06
CA LEU A 25 -1.36 6.51 0.90
C LEU A 25 -2.88 6.41 1.08
N GLU A 26 -3.46 7.16 2.04
CA GLU A 26 -4.91 7.13 2.28
C GLU A 26 -5.71 7.58 1.07
N GLU A 27 -5.34 8.74 0.50
CA GLU A 27 -5.95 9.27 -0.73
C GLU A 27 -5.88 8.26 -1.89
N TRP A 28 -4.76 7.53 -1.99
CA TRP A 28 -4.61 6.48 -3.00
C TRP A 28 -5.50 5.27 -2.74
N LEU A 29 -5.64 4.84 -1.47
CA LEU A 29 -6.51 3.73 -1.09
C LEU A 29 -7.99 4.08 -1.31
N GLU A 30 -8.40 5.32 -1.02
CA GLU A 30 -9.74 5.82 -1.33
C GLU A 30 -10.02 5.79 -2.84
N LEU A 31 -9.06 6.26 -3.65
CA LEU A 31 -9.16 6.20 -5.10
C LEU A 31 -9.27 4.74 -5.59
N LYS A 32 -8.44 3.84 -5.05
CA LYS A 32 -8.50 2.42 -5.38
C LYS A 32 -9.86 1.82 -5.03
N ALA A 33 -10.41 2.11 -3.84
CA ALA A 33 -11.72 1.62 -3.42
C ALA A 33 -12.85 2.13 -4.34
N ARG A 34 -12.72 3.33 -4.89
CA ARG A 34 -13.69 3.87 -5.87
C ARG A 34 -13.61 3.18 -7.23
N ILE A 35 -12.40 2.85 -7.70
CA ILE A 35 -12.17 2.23 -9.01
C ILE A 35 -12.38 0.71 -8.99
N ASP A 36 -12.00 0.06 -7.89
CA ASP A 36 -12.08 -1.38 -7.66
C ASP A 36 -12.76 -1.67 -6.31
N PRO A 37 -14.09 -1.47 -6.20
CA PRO A 37 -14.83 -1.59 -4.94
C PRO A 37 -14.80 -3.00 -4.34
N GLN A 38 -14.60 -4.01 -5.18
CA GLN A 38 -14.55 -5.41 -4.79
C GLN A 38 -13.11 -5.90 -4.54
N TRP A 39 -12.12 -5.03 -4.68
CA TRP A 39 -10.70 -5.33 -4.43
C TRP A 39 -10.16 -6.51 -5.24
N HIS A 40 -10.60 -6.66 -6.49
CA HIS A 40 -10.14 -7.70 -7.42
C HIS A 40 -8.65 -7.57 -7.70
N PHE A 41 -8.15 -6.33 -7.83
CA PHE A 41 -6.72 -6.08 -8.05
C PHE A 41 -5.97 -6.09 -6.73
N ARG A 42 -5.32 -7.23 -6.48
CA ARG A 42 -4.48 -7.48 -5.31
C ARG A 42 -3.22 -8.27 -5.69
N SER A 43 -2.14 -8.02 -4.96
CA SER A 43 -0.88 -8.75 -5.07
C SER A 43 -0.41 -9.19 -3.67
N HIS A 44 0.55 -10.11 -3.59
CA HIS A 44 1.16 -10.45 -2.30
C HIS A 44 1.78 -9.24 -1.61
N LEU A 45 2.27 -8.26 -2.38
CA LEU A 45 2.77 -6.99 -1.84
C LEU A 45 1.63 -6.19 -1.19
N SER A 46 0.50 -5.99 -1.88
CA SER A 46 -0.63 -5.25 -1.31
C SER A 46 -1.23 -5.97 -0.11
N GLN A 47 -1.19 -7.30 -0.08
CA GLN A 47 -1.58 -8.09 1.09
C GLN A 47 -0.63 -7.85 2.28
N ARG A 48 0.68 -8.03 2.09
CA ARG A 48 1.70 -7.81 3.13
C ARG A 48 1.65 -6.39 3.71
N LEU A 49 1.37 -5.40 2.87
CA LEU A 49 1.35 -4.00 3.28
C LEU A 49 -0.01 -3.54 3.83
N GLY A 50 -1.04 -4.40 3.82
CA GLY A 50 -2.38 -4.03 4.30
C GLY A 50 -3.13 -3.08 3.36
N TRP A 51 -2.83 -3.11 2.05
CA TRP A 51 -3.48 -2.32 1.00
C TRP A 51 -4.53 -3.15 0.28
N HIS A 52 -5.38 -3.81 1.05
CA HIS A 52 -6.52 -4.61 0.60
C HIS A 52 -7.67 -4.44 1.60
N HIS A 53 -8.91 -4.67 1.16
CA HIS A 53 -10.02 -4.88 2.08
C HIS A 53 -9.84 -6.23 2.78
N GLU A 54 -10.23 -6.30 4.05
CA GLU A 54 -10.30 -7.57 4.81
C GLU A 54 -11.04 -8.67 4.03
#